data_AF-A0A3S0PCX3-F1
#
_entry.id   AF-A0A3S0PCX3-F1
#
_cell.length_a   1.000
_cell.length_b   1.000
_cell.length_c   1.000
_cell.angle_alpha   90.00
_cell.angle_beta   90.00
_cell.angle_gamma   90.00
#
_symmetry.space_group_name_H-M   'P 1'
#
loop_
_entity.id
_entity.type
_entity.pdbx_description
1 polymer ?
#
loop_
_entity_poly.entity_id
_entity_poly.type
_entity_poly.pdbx_seq_one_letter_code
_entity_poly.pdbx_strand_id
1 'polypeptide(L)'
;MNRQRGMSSLALVLLLLVLGTLILTGLNQQLQTFSTLMSGESLSIRQQAALQSALEWGRVQDWALQPEVQCKQTQGLRVCVRLFEERVLLIAGNDDLLLWRGGDIAEGQIRFSAHGWSDFCPLKESALCQLP
;
A
#
# COMPACT_ATOMS: atom_id res chain seq x y z
N MET A 1 64.72 -24.57 -28.29
CA MET A 1 64.62 -23.49 -27.28
C MET A 1 63.35 -22.69 -27.57
N ASN A 2 62.21 -23.14 -27.04
CA ASN A 2 60.88 -22.63 -27.41
C ASN A 2 60.56 -21.33 -26.66
N ARG A 3 60.38 -20.23 -27.40
CA ARG A 3 60.19 -18.89 -26.85
C ARG A 3 58.69 -18.66 -26.55
N GLN A 4 58.25 -19.08 -25.37
CA GLN A 4 56.89 -18.90 -24.83
C GLN A 4 56.61 -17.45 -24.39
N ARG A 5 56.60 -16.47 -25.31
CA ARG A 5 56.31 -15.06 -24.97
C ARG A 5 54.87 -14.61 -25.25
N GLY A 6 54.03 -15.42 -25.88
CA GLY A 6 52.63 -15.11 -26.19
C GLY A 6 51.56 -15.71 -25.25
N MET A 7 51.91 -16.74 -24.47
CA MET A 7 50.98 -17.40 -23.55
C MET A 7 50.64 -16.54 -22.33
N SER A 8 51.60 -15.72 -21.86
CA SER A 8 51.45 -14.95 -20.62
C SER A 8 50.54 -13.72 -20.77
N SER A 9 50.45 -13.12 -21.96
CA SER A 9 49.55 -11.97 -22.21
C SER A 9 48.10 -12.41 -22.40
N LEU A 10 47.88 -13.53 -23.10
CA LEU A 10 46.56 -14.14 -23.24
C LEU A 10 45.99 -14.59 -21.89
N ALA A 11 46.82 -15.21 -21.04
CA ALA A 11 46.41 -15.60 -19.70
C ALA A 11 45.96 -14.40 -18.85
N LEU A 12 46.66 -13.27 -18.94
CA LEU A 12 46.31 -12.05 -18.20
C LEU A 12 44.98 -11.43 -18.68
N VAL A 13 44.74 -11.39 -20.00
CA VAL A 13 43.46 -10.90 -20.55
C VAL A 13 42.30 -11.80 -20.16
N LEU A 14 42.48 -13.12 -20.20
CA LEU A 14 41.49 -14.08 -19.72
C LEU A 14 41.19 -13.88 -18.23
N LEU A 15 42.22 -13.66 -17.42
CA LEU A 15 42.06 -13.41 -15.98
C LEU A 15 41.26 -12.11 -15.74
N LEU A 16 41.55 -11.04 -16.48
CA LEU A 16 40.79 -9.79 -16.40
C LEU A 16 39.32 -9.96 -16.82
N LEU A 17 39.04 -10.73 -17.87
CA LEU A 17 37.67 -11.03 -18.31
C LEU A 17 36.91 -11.85 -17.25
N VAL A 18 37.56 -12.84 -16.64
CA VAL A 18 36.97 -13.64 -15.55
C VAL A 18 36.69 -12.76 -14.34
N LEU A 19 37.62 -11.88 -13.96
CA LEU A 19 37.43 -10.96 -12.84
C LEU A 19 36.30 -9.95 -13.11
N GLY A 20 36.23 -9.40 -14.33
CA GLY A 20 35.16 -8.50 -14.74
C GLY A 20 33.78 -9.18 -14.75
N THR A 21 33.69 -10.42 -15.20
CA THR A 21 32.44 -11.19 -15.17
C THR A 21 32.01 -11.55 -13.74
N LEU A 22 32.95 -11.90 -12.86
CA LEU A 22 32.67 -12.13 -11.44
C LEU A 22 32.17 -10.87 -10.72
N ILE A 23 32.79 -9.71 -10.97
CA ILE A 23 32.34 -8.44 -10.39
C ILE A 23 30.95 -8.08 -10.90
N LEU A 24 30.72 -8.19 -12.21
CA LEU A 24 29.44 -7.82 -12.82
C LEU A 24 28.29 -8.73 -12.34
N THR A 25 28.54 -10.03 -12.24
CA THR A 25 27.55 -11.00 -11.72
C THR A 25 27.26 -10.78 -10.24
N GLY A 26 28.30 -10.52 -9.42
CA GLY A 26 28.12 -10.18 -8.01
C GLY A 26 27.28 -8.91 -7.79
N LEU A 27 27.55 -7.84 -8.55
CA LEU A 27 26.78 -6.60 -8.47
C LEU A 27 25.32 -6.78 -8.94
N ASN A 28 25.11 -7.54 -10.02
CA ASN A 28 23.75 -7.82 -10.52
C ASN A 28 22.92 -8.59 -9.47
N GLN A 29 23.53 -9.55 -8.79
CA GLN A 29 22.86 -10.34 -7.76
C GLN A 29 22.54 -9.50 -6.50
N GLN A 30 23.43 -8.57 -6.14
CA GLN A 30 23.19 -7.63 -5.05
C GLN A 30 22.05 -6.64 -5.37
N LEU A 31 22.03 -6.10 -6.60
CA LEU A 31 20.96 -5.20 -7.06
C LEU A 31 19.58 -5.88 -7.07
N GLN A 32 19.51 -7.13 -7.52
CA GLN A 32 18.27 -7.92 -7.51
C GLN A 32 17.78 -8.21 -6.08
N THR A 33 18.69 -8.52 -5.15
CA THR A 33 18.33 -8.77 -3.75
C THR A 33 17.83 -7.49 -3.07
N PHE A 34 18.47 -6.35 -3.34
CA PHE A 34 18.04 -5.06 -2.79
C PHE A 34 16.69 -4.61 -3.36
N SER A 35 16.45 -4.80 -4.66
CA SER A 35 15.20 -4.40 -5.31
C SER A 35 14.00 -5.23 -4.83
N THR A 36 14.18 -6.54 -4.62
CA THR A 36 13.12 -7.43 -4.14
C THR A 36 12.69 -7.09 -2.71
N LEU A 37 13.64 -6.88 -1.79
CA LEU A 37 13.34 -6.47 -0.42
C LEU A 37 12.62 -5.11 -0.36
N MET A 38 13.10 -4.12 -1.12
CA MET A 38 12.47 -2.80 -1.18
C MET A 38 11.08 -2.82 -1.85
N SER A 39 10.83 -3.74 -2.78
CA SER A 39 9.56 -3.81 -3.51
C SER A 39 8.38 -4.24 -2.63
N GLY A 40 8.60 -5.18 -1.70
CA GLY A 40 7.55 -5.66 -0.80
C GLY A 40 7.11 -4.59 0.20
N GLU A 41 8.07 -3.92 0.85
CA GLU A 41 7.78 -2.81 1.76
C GLU A 41 7.14 -1.63 1.01
N SER A 42 7.64 -1.29 -0.19
CA SER A 42 7.08 -0.21 -0.99
C SER A 42 5.63 -0.48 -1.40
N LEU A 43 5.28 -1.73 -1.74
CA LEU A 43 3.90 -2.09 -2.08
C LEU A 43 2.97 -1.92 -0.87
N SER A 44 3.35 -2.44 0.29
CA SER A 44 2.55 -2.31 1.53
C SER A 44 2.32 -0.84 1.90
N ILE A 45 3.37 0.00 1.81
CA ILE A 45 3.27 1.44 2.06
C ILE A 45 2.31 2.10 1.07
N ARG A 46 2.42 1.77 -0.22
CA ARG A 46 1.52 2.32 -1.26
C ARG A 46 0.07 1.92 -1.04
N GLN A 47 -0.18 0.67 -0.65
CA GLN A 47 -1.54 0.19 -0.35
C GLN A 47 -2.13 0.92 0.86
N GLN A 48 -1.37 1.07 1.94
CA GLN A 48 -1.81 1.85 3.11
C GLN A 48 -2.07 3.31 2.77
N ALA A 49 -1.17 3.95 2.02
CA ALA A 49 -1.35 5.33 1.57
C ALA A 49 -2.58 5.49 0.67
N ALA A 50 -2.84 4.53 -0.22
CA ALA A 50 -4.04 4.54 -1.08
C ALA A 50 -5.33 4.42 -0.26
N LEU A 51 -5.37 3.55 0.75
CA LEU A 51 -6.50 3.39 1.66
C LEU A 51 -6.77 4.65 2.48
N GLN A 52 -5.71 5.24 3.06
CA GLN A 52 -5.82 6.50 3.80
C GLN A 52 -6.28 7.65 2.89
N SER A 53 -5.77 7.71 1.66
CA SER A 53 -6.20 8.70 0.67
C SER A 53 -7.67 8.52 0.31
N ALA A 54 -8.13 7.27 0.13
CA ALA A 54 -9.53 6.96 -0.13
C ALA A 54 -10.43 7.35 1.05
N LEU A 55 -9.97 7.13 2.29
CA LEU A 55 -10.69 7.53 3.49
C LEU A 55 -10.83 9.06 3.60
N GLU A 56 -9.77 9.81 3.34
CA GLU A 56 -9.82 11.29 3.30
C GLU A 56 -10.68 11.81 2.16
N TRP A 57 -10.60 11.20 0.98
CA TRP A 57 -11.49 11.50 -0.13
C TRP A 57 -12.95 11.27 0.26
N GLY A 58 -13.24 10.15 0.93
CA GLY A 58 -14.56 9.80 1.45
C GLY A 58 -15.09 10.79 2.48
N ARG A 59 -14.21 11.35 3.31
CA ARG A 59 -14.58 12.33 4.32
C ARG A 59 -15.17 13.61 3.72
N VAL A 60 -14.68 14.02 2.56
CA VAL A 60 -15.13 15.25 1.88
C VAL A 60 -16.25 15.00 0.87
N GLN A 61 -16.77 13.78 0.79
CA GLN A 61 -17.92 13.47 -0.05
C GLN A 61 -19.23 13.89 0.61
N ASP A 62 -20.21 14.25 -0.22
CA ASP A 62 -21.58 14.45 0.23
C ASP A 62 -22.25 13.09 0.51
N TRP A 63 -22.66 12.90 1.76
CA TRP A 63 -23.40 11.72 2.20
C TRP A 63 -24.80 12.14 2.63
N ALA A 64 -25.82 11.39 2.21
CA ALA A 64 -27.18 11.65 2.67
C ALA A 64 -27.41 11.05 4.06
N LEU A 65 -28.43 11.49 4.79
CA LEU A 65 -28.84 10.86 6.05
C LEU A 65 -29.64 9.56 5.84
N GLN A 66 -30.05 9.29 4.60
CA GLN A 66 -30.72 8.06 4.21
C GLN A 66 -30.31 7.70 2.77
N PRO A 67 -30.11 6.41 2.44
CA PRO A 67 -30.24 5.23 3.31
C PRO A 67 -29.10 5.09 4.33
N GLU A 68 -29.28 4.22 5.34
CA GLU A 68 -28.30 3.98 6.42
C GLU A 68 -26.92 3.53 5.94
N VAL A 69 -26.86 2.89 4.77
CA VAL A 69 -25.60 2.47 4.13
C VAL A 69 -25.53 3.06 2.74
N GLN A 70 -24.46 3.82 2.47
CA GLN A 70 -24.18 4.39 1.15
C GLN A 70 -22.73 4.15 0.79
N CYS A 71 -22.46 3.84 -0.48
CA CYS A 71 -21.11 3.55 -0.95
C CYS A 71 -20.77 4.36 -2.20
N LYS A 72 -19.51 4.76 -2.28
CA LYS A 72 -18.89 5.38 -3.45
C LYS A 72 -17.58 4.66 -3.76
N GLN A 73 -17.07 4.82 -4.97
CA GLN A 73 -15.81 4.22 -5.40
C GLN A 73 -14.83 5.30 -5.87
N THR A 74 -13.55 5.09 -5.57
CA THR A 74 -12.45 5.94 -6.03
C THR A 74 -11.23 5.09 -6.34
N GLN A 75 -10.67 5.22 -7.54
CA GLN A 75 -9.44 4.54 -7.96
C GLN A 75 -9.38 3.03 -7.62
N GLY A 76 -10.49 2.31 -7.76
CA GLY A 76 -10.59 0.87 -7.47
C GLY A 76 -10.80 0.51 -5.99
N LEU A 77 -10.87 1.49 -5.10
CA LEU A 77 -11.22 1.32 -3.68
C LEU A 77 -12.68 1.70 -3.45
N ARG A 78 -13.33 0.99 -2.51
CA ARG A 78 -14.71 1.28 -2.10
C ARG A 78 -14.69 2.04 -0.78
N VAL A 79 -15.51 3.08 -0.70
CA VAL A 79 -15.70 3.87 0.52
C VAL A 79 -17.18 3.90 0.84
N CYS A 80 -17.56 3.40 2.00
CA CYS A 80 -18.93 3.34 2.44
C CYS A 80 -19.11 4.10 3.74
N VAL A 81 -20.23 4.80 3.87
CA VAL A 81 -20.71 5.35 5.13
C VAL A 81 -21.79 4.45 5.68
N ARG A 82 -21.75 4.21 6.99
CA ARG A 82 -22.77 3.54 7.76
C ARG A 82 -23.26 4.47 8.85
N LEU A 83 -24.55 4.73 8.84
CA LEU A 83 -25.25 5.60 9.78
C LEU A 83 -25.82 4.76 10.91
N PHE A 84 -25.67 5.27 12.11
CA PHE A 84 -26.34 4.83 13.33
C PHE A 84 -27.10 6.04 13.89
N GLU A 85 -27.88 5.87 14.96
CA GLU A 85 -28.74 6.92 15.54
C GLU A 85 -28.07 8.32 15.59
N GLU A 86 -26.96 8.45 16.31
CA GLU A 86 -26.20 9.72 16.42
C GLU A 86 -24.75 9.59 15.93
N ARG A 87 -24.37 8.41 15.42
CA ARG A 87 -22.98 8.11 15.04
C ARG A 87 -22.89 7.74 13.59
N VAL A 88 -21.72 7.97 13.03
CA VAL A 88 -21.39 7.63 11.65
C VAL A 88 -20.08 6.88 11.63
N LEU A 89 -20.00 5.88 10.76
CA LEU A 89 -18.78 5.15 10.47
C LEU A 89 -18.48 5.24 8.98
N LEU A 90 -17.34 5.83 8.64
CA LEU A 90 -16.76 5.78 7.30
C LEU A 90 -15.83 4.57 7.21
N ILE A 91 -15.99 3.75 6.18
CA ILE A 91 -15.24 2.54 5.93
C ILE A 91 -14.62 2.68 4.54
N ALA A 92 -13.28 2.65 4.46
CA ALA A 92 -12.58 2.67 3.18
C ALA A 92 -11.74 1.41 3.02
N GLY A 93 -11.88 0.74 1.87
CA GLY A 93 -10.93 -0.27 1.47
C GLY A 93 -11.40 -1.25 0.43
N ASN A 94 -10.84 -2.47 0.55
CA ASN A 94 -11.13 -3.61 -0.30
C ASN A 94 -11.34 -4.85 0.58
N ASP A 95 -11.41 -6.03 -0.03
CA ASP A 95 -11.67 -7.29 0.69
C ASP A 95 -10.57 -7.68 1.68
N ASP A 96 -9.34 -7.17 1.51
CA ASP A 96 -8.17 -7.53 2.31
C ASP A 96 -7.88 -6.54 3.44
N LEU A 97 -8.09 -5.25 3.18
CA LEU A 97 -7.70 -4.15 4.07
C LEU A 97 -8.81 -3.13 4.16
N LEU A 98 -9.17 -2.79 5.40
CA LEU A 98 -10.21 -1.82 5.72
C LEU A 98 -9.66 -0.81 6.72
N LEU A 99 -10.02 0.45 6.52
CA LEU A 99 -9.80 1.53 7.46
C LEU A 99 -11.14 2.15 7.85
N TRP A 100 -11.21 2.56 9.12
CA TRP A 100 -12.42 3.11 9.71
C TRP A 100 -12.19 4.53 10.24
N ARG A 101 -13.17 5.39 10.08
CA ARG A 101 -13.23 6.69 10.75
C ARG A 101 -14.62 6.92 11.34
N GLY A 102 -14.64 7.29 12.61
CA GLY A 102 -15.87 7.68 13.30
C GLY A 102 -16.30 9.10 12.95
N GLY A 103 -17.56 9.37 13.20
CA GLY A 103 -18.20 10.68 13.12
C GLY A 103 -19.52 10.68 13.87
N ASP A 104 -20.19 11.82 13.82
CA ASP A 104 -21.47 12.09 14.45
C ASP A 104 -22.45 12.71 13.46
N ILE A 105 -23.73 12.65 13.80
CA ILE A 105 -24.79 13.36 13.09
C ILE A 105 -25.20 14.54 13.95
N ALA A 106 -24.84 15.75 13.52
CA ALA A 106 -25.14 17.00 14.22
C ALA A 106 -25.90 17.93 13.28
N GLU A 107 -27.02 18.50 13.76
CA GLU A 107 -27.84 19.47 12.99
C GLU A 107 -28.31 18.92 11.62
N GLY A 108 -28.55 17.61 11.52
CA GLY A 108 -28.93 16.97 10.26
C GLY A 108 -27.78 16.88 9.24
N GLN A 109 -26.53 17.01 9.69
CA GLN A 109 -25.34 16.87 8.86
C GLN A 109 -24.41 15.83 9.44
N ILE A 110 -23.75 15.09 8.55
CA ILE A 110 -22.72 14.12 8.91
C ILE A 110 -21.42 14.87 9.14
N ARG A 111 -20.84 14.75 10.33
CA ARG A 111 -19.55 15.32 10.68
C ARG A 111 -18.59 14.21 11.07
N PHE A 112 -17.57 13.99 10.24
CA PHE A 112 -16.52 13.04 10.56
C PHE A 112 -15.52 13.63 11.53
N SER A 113 -14.92 12.79 12.38
CA SER A 113 -13.81 13.20 13.23
C SER A 113 -12.69 13.82 12.41
N ALA A 114 -12.21 15.00 12.84
CA ALA A 114 -11.13 15.72 12.17
C ALA A 114 -9.81 14.94 12.21
N HIS A 115 -9.61 14.14 13.25
CA HIS A 115 -8.41 13.34 13.45
C HIS A 115 -8.77 11.91 13.79
N GLY A 116 -7.87 11.00 13.43
CA GLY A 116 -8.00 9.59 13.78
C GLY A 116 -8.70 8.78 12.69
N TRP A 117 -8.04 7.68 12.37
CA TRP A 117 -8.59 6.54 11.67
C TRP A 117 -8.08 5.30 12.43
N SER A 118 -8.78 4.19 12.26
CA SER A 118 -8.45 2.91 12.88
C SER A 118 -8.26 1.86 11.80
N ASP A 119 -7.28 0.99 11.98
CA ASP A 119 -7.06 -0.27 11.28
C ASP A 119 -7.68 -1.47 12.04
N PHE A 120 -8.33 -1.21 13.18
CA PHE A 120 -9.18 -2.14 13.89
C PHE A 120 -10.65 -1.70 13.84
N CYS A 121 -11.56 -2.67 13.72
CA CYS A 121 -13.00 -2.42 13.80
C CYS A 121 -13.35 -1.70 15.12
N PRO A 122 -13.90 -0.48 15.09
CA PRO A 122 -14.21 0.27 16.30
C PRO A 122 -15.53 -0.15 16.97
N LEU A 123 -16.27 -1.08 16.35
CA LEU A 123 -17.56 -1.58 16.85
C LEU A 123 -17.39 -2.94 17.52
N LYS A 124 -18.29 -3.26 18.45
CA LYS A 124 -18.31 -4.57 19.11
C LYS A 124 -18.65 -5.71 18.14
N GLU A 125 -19.50 -5.44 17.16
CA GLU A 125 -19.96 -6.41 16.18
C GLU A 125 -19.17 -6.24 14.88
N SER A 126 -18.35 -7.25 14.53
CA SER A 126 -17.43 -7.18 13.40
C SER A 126 -18.13 -7.12 12.04
N ALA A 127 -19.31 -7.71 11.91
CA ALA A 127 -20.14 -7.61 10.70
C ALA A 127 -20.50 -6.15 10.38
N LEU A 128 -20.63 -5.31 11.41
CA LEU A 128 -20.90 -3.88 11.25
C LEU A 128 -19.68 -3.05 10.80
N CYS A 129 -18.52 -3.68 10.64
CA CYS A 129 -17.31 -3.06 10.12
C CYS A 129 -16.97 -3.50 8.69
N GLN A 130 -17.69 -4.46 8.13
CA GLN A 130 -17.47 -4.94 6.76
C GLN A 130 -18.14 -4.03 5.73
N LEU A 131 -17.49 -3.92 4.56
CA LEU A 131 -18.11 -3.34 3.38
C LEU A 131 -19.34 -4.18 2.97
N PRO A 132 -20.44 -3.54 2.57
CA PRO A 132 -21.62 -4.22 2.05
C PRO A 132 -21.41 -4.81 0.65
#